data_AF-W6KV26-F1
#
_entry.id   AF-W6KV26-F1
#
_cell.length_a   1.000
_cell.length_b   1.000
_cell.length_c   1.000
_cell.angle_alpha   90.00
_cell.angle_beta   90.00
_cell.angle_gamma   90.00
#
_symmetry.space_group_name_H-M   'P 1'
#
loop_
_entity.id
_entity.type
_entity.pdbx_description
1 polymer ?
#
loop_
_entity_poly.entity_id
_entity_poly.type
_entity_poly.pdbx_seq_one_letter_code
_entity_poly.pdbx_strand_id
1 'polypeptide(L)'
;MLGGMLAGTSEAPGEYFFRDGLRLKIYRGMGSVEAMNQGKEAAKRYLSENEKVQVAQGVLGNVVDKGSVFELLSYITQGLQQSAQDIGELSFDAIREKMNEGQVLFNRRSVIAQNEGGVHSLHSYEKKLFTSKI
;
A
#
# COMPACT_ATOMS: atom_id res chain seq x y z
N MET A 1 -1.37 0.77 -8.91
CA MET A 1 -1.27 -0.67 -8.53
C MET A 1 -0.86 -0.75 -7.06
N LEU A 2 -1.49 -1.63 -6.26
CA LEU A 2 -1.26 -1.75 -4.81
C LEU A 2 -0.61 -3.09 -4.48
N GLY A 3 0.58 -3.08 -3.88
CA GLY A 3 1.29 -4.27 -3.41
C GLY A 3 1.09 -4.50 -1.91
N GLY A 4 1.94 -3.86 -1.09
CA GLY A 4 1.93 -4.04 0.37
C GLY A 4 0.61 -3.67 1.06
N MET A 5 -0.25 -2.85 0.44
CA MET A 5 -1.58 -2.57 0.99
C MET A 5 -2.46 -3.82 1.01
N LEU A 6 -2.39 -4.66 -0.03
CA LEU A 6 -3.21 -5.87 -0.21
C LEU A 6 -2.53 -7.14 0.30
N ALA A 7 -1.22 -7.14 0.50
CA ALA A 7 -0.47 -8.35 0.87
C ALA A 7 -0.90 -9.02 2.19
N GLY A 8 -1.55 -8.27 3.09
CA GLY A 8 -2.05 -8.79 4.37
C GLY A 8 -3.49 -9.28 4.33
N THR A 9 -4.15 -9.31 3.16
CA THR A 9 -5.56 -9.73 3.08
C THR A 9 -5.71 -11.25 3.07
N SER A 10 -6.90 -11.74 3.42
CA SER A 10 -7.22 -13.18 3.44
C SER A 10 -6.96 -13.86 2.10
N GLU A 11 -7.26 -13.19 1.01
CA GLU A 11 -7.17 -13.67 -0.37
C GLU A 11 -5.75 -13.58 -0.96
N ALA A 12 -4.84 -12.83 -0.31
CA ALA A 12 -3.45 -12.77 -0.72
C ALA A 12 -2.78 -14.14 -0.52
N PRO A 13 -1.92 -14.59 -1.45
CA PRO A 13 -1.26 -15.89 -1.35
C PRO A 13 -0.32 -15.97 -0.14
N GLY A 14 -0.14 -17.19 0.37
CA GLY A 14 0.67 -17.49 1.54
C GLY A 14 -0.15 -17.65 2.81
N GLU A 15 0.36 -18.46 3.74
CA GLU A 15 -0.29 -18.76 5.00
C GLU A 15 0.00 -17.70 6.06
N TYR A 16 -0.96 -17.55 6.98
CA TYR A 16 -0.75 -16.73 8.17
C TYR A 16 0.16 -17.44 9.17
N PHE A 17 0.99 -16.66 9.85
CA PHE A 17 1.76 -17.14 11.00
C PHE A 17 1.67 -16.11 12.13
N PHE A 18 1.95 -16.56 13.35
CA PHE A 18 1.95 -15.70 14.53
C PHE A 18 3.38 -15.35 14.94
N ARG A 19 3.60 -14.08 15.24
CA ARG A 19 4.85 -13.59 15.81
C ARG A 19 4.55 -12.38 16.70
N ASP A 20 5.12 -12.37 17.90
CA ASP A 20 4.96 -11.28 18.87
C ASP A 20 3.48 -10.95 19.19
N GLY A 21 2.63 -11.99 19.22
CA GLY A 21 1.18 -11.85 19.46
C GLY A 21 0.38 -11.31 18.27
N LEU A 22 1.02 -11.04 17.14
CA LEU A 22 0.38 -10.53 15.92
C LEU A 22 0.25 -11.64 14.88
N ARG A 23 -0.89 -11.64 14.16
CA ARG A 23 -1.10 -12.47 12.98
C ARG A 23 -0.55 -11.76 11.75
N LEU A 24 0.40 -12.40 11.09
CA LEU A 24 1.19 -11.80 10.01
C LEU A 24 1.17 -12.67 8.74
N LYS A 25 1.42 -12.03 7.59
CA LYS A 25 1.78 -12.68 6.32
C LYS A 25 3.14 -12.21 5.85
N ILE A 26 3.86 -13.09 5.13
CA ILE A 26 5.12 -12.74 4.48
C ILE A 26 4.81 -11.90 3.24
N TYR A 27 5.46 -10.75 3.13
CA TYR A 27 5.44 -9.92 1.92
C TYR A 27 6.87 -9.69 1.45
N ARG A 28 7.14 -10.00 0.18
CA ARG A 28 8.47 -9.87 -0.40
C ARG A 28 8.44 -9.13 -1.72
N GLY A 29 9.48 -8.35 -1.97
CA GLY A 29 9.72 -7.73 -3.27
C GLY A 29 10.18 -8.78 -4.29
N MET A 30 9.82 -8.59 -5.56
CA MET A 30 10.25 -9.49 -6.64
C MET A 30 11.77 -9.54 -6.82
N GLY A 31 12.49 -8.50 -6.39
CA GLY A 31 13.96 -8.44 -6.42
C GLY A 31 14.63 -8.93 -5.14
N SER A 32 13.87 -9.55 -4.23
CA SER A 32 14.44 -10.22 -3.07
C SER A 32 15.11 -11.53 -3.47
N VAL A 33 16.15 -11.93 -2.73
CA VAL A 33 16.86 -13.19 -2.97
C VAL A 33 15.90 -14.38 -2.99
N GLU A 34 14.94 -14.41 -2.07
CA GLU A 34 13.96 -15.49 -2.00
C GLU A 34 13.06 -15.55 -3.24
N ALA A 35 12.62 -14.40 -3.76
CA ALA A 35 11.82 -14.35 -4.98
C ALA A 35 12.64 -14.74 -6.21
N MET A 36 13.89 -14.25 -6.33
CA MET A 36 14.79 -14.56 -7.44
C MET A 36 15.20 -16.04 -7.46
N ASN A 37 15.35 -16.67 -6.29
CA ASN A 37 15.64 -18.10 -6.17
C ASN A 37 14.44 -18.99 -6.48
N GLN A 38 13.21 -18.52 -6.24
CA GLN A 38 12.00 -19.32 -6.49
C GLN A 38 11.58 -19.35 -7.96
N GLY A 39 12.06 -18.45 -8.80
CA GLY A 39 11.72 -18.47 -10.22
C GLY A 39 12.60 -17.59 -11.10
N LYS A 40 12.93 -18.10 -12.29
CA LYS A 40 13.74 -17.38 -13.30
C LYS A 40 13.11 -16.06 -13.73
N GLU A 41 11.78 -15.95 -13.75
CA GLU A 41 11.07 -14.71 -14.13
C GLU A 41 11.35 -13.54 -13.18
N ALA A 42 11.50 -13.83 -11.88
CA ALA A 42 11.88 -12.81 -10.91
C ALA A 42 13.31 -12.32 -11.16
N ALA A 43 14.27 -13.23 -11.36
CA ALA A 43 15.65 -12.87 -11.67
C ALA A 43 15.79 -12.16 -13.03
N LYS A 44 15.03 -12.59 -14.05
CA LYS A 44 14.98 -11.98 -15.39
C LYS A 44 14.54 -10.52 -15.34
N ARG A 45 13.53 -10.20 -14.52
CA ARG A 45 13.07 -8.82 -14.31
C ARG A 45 14.19 -7.89 -13.85
N TYR A 46 15.17 -8.41 -13.13
CA TYR A 46 16.33 -7.67 -12.62
C TYR A 46 17.62 -7.96 -13.39
N LEU A 47 17.52 -8.65 -14.54
CA LEU A 47 18.65 -8.98 -15.42
C LEU A 47 19.73 -9.86 -14.76
N SER A 48 19.39 -10.56 -13.67
CA SER A 48 20.32 -11.40 -12.90
C SER A 48 20.12 -12.90 -13.14
N GLU A 49 19.45 -13.28 -14.22
CA GLU A 49 19.12 -14.69 -14.54
C GLU A 49 20.34 -15.57 -14.84
N ASN A 50 21.40 -14.98 -15.40
CA ASN A 50 22.65 -15.67 -15.77
C ASN A 50 23.83 -15.30 -14.86
N GLU A 51 23.60 -14.52 -13.81
CA GLU A 51 24.64 -14.11 -12.87
C GLU A 51 24.88 -15.21 -11.82
N LYS A 52 26.15 -15.53 -11.57
CA LYS A 52 26.52 -16.50 -10.52
C LYS A 52 26.20 -15.97 -9.11
N VAL A 53 26.30 -14.66 -8.92
CA VAL A 53 26.00 -13.99 -7.66
C VAL A 53 24.87 -13.01 -7.94
N GLN A 54 23.68 -13.30 -7.41
CA GLN A 54 22.52 -12.43 -7.57
C GLN A 54 22.53 -11.33 -6.50
N VAL A 55 22.46 -10.07 -6.94
CA VAL A 55 22.40 -8.91 -6.05
C VAL A 55 20.93 -8.55 -5.80
N ALA A 56 20.51 -8.59 -4.53
CA ALA A 56 19.14 -8.27 -4.16
C ALA A 56 18.82 -6.79 -4.38
N GLN A 57 17.69 -6.51 -5.03
CA GLN A 57 17.11 -5.16 -5.18
C GLN A 57 15.81 -4.99 -4.36
N GLY A 58 15.43 -6.02 -3.63
CA GLY A 58 14.24 -6.03 -2.79
C GLY A 58 14.49 -6.76 -1.47
N VAL A 59 13.58 -6.54 -0.54
CA VAL A 59 13.61 -7.16 0.79
C VAL A 59 12.41 -8.07 0.99
N LEU A 60 12.52 -8.90 2.01
CA LEU A 60 11.41 -9.65 2.58
C LEU A 60 11.04 -9.01 3.92
N GLY A 61 9.74 -8.90 4.17
CA GLY A 61 9.20 -8.41 5.43
C GLY A 61 7.87 -9.09 5.75
N ASN A 62 7.29 -8.67 6.87
CA ASN A 62 6.01 -9.19 7.34
C ASN A 62 4.98 -8.06 7.37
N VAL A 63 3.75 -8.38 6.98
CA VAL A 63 2.61 -7.46 7.03
C VAL A 63 1.56 -8.00 8.00
N VAL A 64 0.96 -7.11 8.77
CA VAL A 64 -0.14 -7.45 9.68
C VAL A 64 -1.37 -7.87 8.88
N ASP A 65 -2.15 -8.80 9.41
CA ASP A 65 -3.46 -9.18 8.87
C ASP A 65 -4.37 -7.96 8.70
N LYS A 66 -4.99 -7.85 7.53
CA LYS A 66 -5.88 -6.73 7.15
C LYS A 66 -7.32 -7.18 6.92
N GLY A 67 -7.62 -8.45 7.16
CA GLY A 67 -8.95 -9.01 6.89
C GLY A 67 -9.20 -9.24 5.40
N SER A 68 -10.47 -9.26 4.99
CA SER A 68 -10.84 -9.53 3.60
C SER A 68 -10.56 -8.33 2.69
N VAL A 69 -10.12 -8.62 1.46
CA VAL A 69 -9.95 -7.62 0.42
C VAL A 69 -11.27 -6.91 0.08
N PHE A 70 -12.42 -7.56 0.21
CA PHE A 70 -13.72 -6.96 -0.10
C PHE A 70 -14.05 -5.78 0.82
N GLU A 71 -13.73 -5.89 2.12
CA GLU A 71 -13.92 -4.81 3.08
C GLU A 71 -12.93 -3.66 2.82
N LEU A 72 -11.67 -4.01 2.56
CA LEU A 72 -10.63 -3.04 2.27
C LEU A 72 -10.90 -2.25 0.98
N LEU A 73 -11.35 -2.92 -0.08
CA LEU A 73 -11.71 -2.27 -1.35
C LEU A 73 -12.95 -1.39 -1.21
N SER A 74 -13.95 -1.82 -0.44
CA SER A 74 -15.13 -1.01 -0.12
C SER A 74 -14.73 0.28 0.57
N TYR A 75 -13.82 0.20 1.56
CA TYR A 75 -13.26 1.37 2.24
C TYR A 75 -12.49 2.30 1.29
N ILE A 76 -11.58 1.75 0.48
CA ILE A 76 -10.79 2.54 -0.48
C ILE A 76 -11.70 3.26 -1.47
N THR A 77 -12.71 2.57 -2.01
CA THR A 77 -13.62 3.13 -3.01
C THR A 77 -14.42 4.30 -2.44
N GLN A 78 -14.97 4.15 -1.24
CA GLN A 78 -15.68 5.23 -0.55
C GLN A 78 -14.76 6.41 -0.22
N GLY A 79 -13.54 6.13 0.27
CA GLY A 79 -12.55 7.17 0.55
C GLY A 79 -12.14 7.97 -0.69
N LEU A 80 -12.00 7.29 -1.84
CA LEU A 80 -11.72 7.94 -3.11
C LEU A 80 -12.87 8.83 -3.57
N GLN A 81 -14.12 8.37 -3.45
CA GLN A 81 -15.31 9.16 -3.76
C GLN A 81 -15.41 10.42 -2.88
N GLN A 82 -15.18 10.28 -1.57
CA GLN A 82 -15.15 11.43 -0.65
C GLN A 82 -14.05 12.41 -1.04
N SER A 83 -12.85 11.92 -1.42
CA SER A 83 -11.77 12.79 -1.87
C SER A 83 -12.12 13.58 -3.14
N ALA A 84 -12.85 12.96 -4.08
CA ALA A 84 -13.30 13.63 -5.29
C ALA A 84 -14.34 14.72 -4.96
N GLN A 85 -15.25 14.42 -4.02
CA GLN A 85 -16.21 15.40 -3.51
C GLN A 85 -15.53 16.60 -2.84
N ASP A 86 -14.52 16.36 -2.01
CA ASP A 86 -13.78 17.43 -1.32
C ASP A 86 -12.98 18.32 -2.30
N ILE A 87 -12.52 17.74 -3.42
CA ILE A 87 -11.89 18.49 -4.52
C ILE A 87 -12.96 19.27 -5.33
N GLY A 88 -14.22 18.83 -5.30
CA GLY A 88 -15.34 19.47 -6.00
C GLY A 88 -15.69 18.85 -7.36
N GLU A 89 -15.26 17.61 -7.63
CA GLU A 89 -15.41 16.97 -8.93
C GLU A 89 -16.19 15.64 -8.88
N LEU A 90 -16.90 15.34 -9.96
CA LEU A 90 -17.79 14.19 -10.06
C LEU A 90 -17.08 12.88 -10.44
N SER A 91 -15.89 12.95 -11.03
CA SER A 91 -15.13 11.78 -11.46
C SER A 91 -13.63 12.06 -11.51
N PHE A 92 -12.82 11.00 -11.49
CA PHE A 92 -11.36 11.12 -11.63
C PHE A 92 -10.93 11.61 -13.01
N ASP A 93 -11.74 11.36 -14.06
CA ASP A 93 -11.50 11.91 -15.39
C ASP A 93 -11.70 13.43 -15.39
N ALA A 94 -12.75 13.94 -14.74
CA ALA A 94 -13.00 15.37 -14.57
C ALA A 94 -11.89 16.04 -13.75
N ILE A 95 -11.45 15.42 -12.65
CA ILE A 95 -10.29 15.88 -11.87
C ILE A 95 -9.06 16.01 -12.77
N ARG A 96 -8.80 15.02 -13.63
CA ARG A 96 -7.63 15.01 -14.50
C ARG A 96 -7.70 16.09 -15.56
N GLU A 97 -8.86 16.31 -16.17
CA GLU A 97 -9.09 17.36 -17.15
C GLU A 97 -8.87 18.75 -16.52
N LYS A 98 -9.53 19.03 -15.40
CA LYS A 98 -9.38 20.31 -14.68
C LYS A 98 -8.00 20.54 -14.10
N MET A 99 -7.29 19.47 -13.74
CA MET A 99 -5.87 19.55 -13.40
C MET A 99 -5.04 20.04 -14.59
N ASN A 100 -5.28 19.51 -15.79
CA ASN A 100 -4.56 19.94 -17.00
C ASN A 100 -4.90 21.39 -17.40
N GLU A 101 -6.13 21.83 -17.12
CA GLU A 101 -6.57 23.22 -17.30
C GLU A 101 -6.05 24.18 -16.22
N GLY A 102 -5.46 23.67 -15.14
CA GLY A 102 -4.93 24.47 -14.03
C GLY A 102 -5.99 24.93 -13.02
N GLN A 103 -7.19 24.35 -13.02
CA GLN A 103 -8.26 24.66 -12.06
C GLN A 103 -8.11 23.89 -10.74
N VAL A 104 -7.58 22.67 -10.79
CA VAL A 104 -7.22 21.90 -9.58
C VAL A 104 -5.84 22.34 -9.12
N LEU A 105 -5.78 22.93 -7.93
CA LEU A 105 -4.55 23.49 -7.35
C LEU A 105 -3.89 22.51 -6.37
N PHE A 106 -2.56 22.54 -6.31
CA PHE A 106 -1.76 21.74 -5.38
C PHE A 106 -0.88 22.64 -4.53
N ASN A 107 -0.77 22.32 -3.24
CA ASN A 107 0.13 22.98 -2.32
C ASN A 107 1.25 22.04 -1.86
N ARG A 108 2.50 22.49 -2.00
CA ARG A 108 3.65 21.77 -1.45
C ARG A 108 3.68 21.94 0.07
N ARG A 109 3.96 20.85 0.79
CA ARG A 109 4.05 20.85 2.26
C ARG A 109 5.47 20.51 2.70
N SER A 110 6.03 21.32 3.60
CA SER A 110 7.30 21.03 4.27
C SER A 110 7.19 19.79 5.16
N VAL A 111 8.32 19.25 5.61
CA VAL A 111 8.35 18.11 6.54
C VAL A 111 7.59 18.43 7.84
N ILE A 112 7.72 19.66 8.36
CA ILE A 112 7.01 20.10 9.56
C ILE A 112 5.50 20.16 9.31
N ALA A 113 5.08 20.71 8.17
CA ALA A 113 3.67 20.74 7.80
C ALA A 113 3.08 19.33 7.60
N GLN A 114 3.87 18.34 7.17
CA GLN A 114 3.42 16.94 7.08
C GLN A 114 3.27 16.32 8.46
N ASN A 115 4.21 16.56 9.37
CA ASN A 115 4.12 16.10 10.76
C ASN A 115 2.87 16.68 11.46
N GLU A 116 2.60 17.97 11.25
CA GLU A 116 1.39 18.65 11.72
C GLU A 116 0.11 18.13 11.02
N GLY A 117 0.21 17.66 9.78
CA GLY A 117 -0.91 17.02 9.09
C GLY A 117 -1.26 15.63 9.60
N GLY A 118 -0.35 14.99 10.34
CA GLY A 118 -0.56 13.68 10.94
C GLY A 118 -1.25 13.77 12.31
N VAL A 119 -1.34 12.63 13.01
CA VAL A 119 -1.72 12.62 14.42
C VAL A 119 -0.52 13.11 15.24
N HIS A 120 -0.67 14.18 16.01
CA HIS A 120 0.38 14.74 16.85
C HIS A 120 -0.17 15.28 18.18
N SER A 121 0.71 15.52 19.17
CA SER A 121 0.37 16.13 20.47
C SER A 121 -0.65 15.38 21.34
N LEU A 122 -0.71 14.05 21.25
CA LEU A 122 -1.56 13.18 22.09
C LEU A 122 -0.71 12.32 23.04
N HIS A 123 -1.24 11.99 24.21
CA HIS A 123 -0.60 11.03 25.14
C HIS A 123 -0.61 9.60 24.58
N SER A 124 -1.74 9.18 23.99
CA SER A 124 -1.91 7.90 23.30
C SER A 124 -3.04 8.01 22.26
N TYR A 125 -3.02 7.15 21.23
CA TYR A 125 -4.08 7.05 20.23
C TYR A 125 -4.11 5.66 19.60
N GLU A 126 -5.28 5.26 19.08
CA GLU A 126 -5.44 4.06 18.28
C GLU A 126 -5.89 4.45 16.87
N LYS A 127 -5.21 3.93 15.84
CA LYS A 127 -5.53 4.25 14.44
C LYS A 127 -6.37 3.15 13.82
N LYS A 128 -7.69 3.25 13.97
CA LYS A 128 -8.66 2.40 13.29
C LYS A 128 -9.20 3.10 12.04
N LEU A 129 -8.98 2.50 10.87
CA LEU A 129 -9.27 3.14 9.57
C LEU A 129 -10.74 3.02 9.16
N PHE A 130 -11.36 1.88 9.43
CA PHE A 130 -12.76 1.62 9.12
C PHE A 130 -13.32 0.57 10.08
N THR A 131 -14.65 0.49 10.13
CA THR A 131 -15.37 -0.60 10.79
C THR A 131 -16.11 -1.39 9.73
N SER A 132 -15.93 -2.69 9.69
CA SER A 132 -16.84 -3.56 8.95
C SER A 132 -18.13 -3.65 9.76
N LYS A 133 -19.24 -3.16 9.21
CA LYS A 133 -20.57 -3.51 9.70
C LYS A 133 -20.93 -4.80 8.97
N ILE A 134 -20.73 -5.93 9.62
CA ILE A 134 -21.41 -7.18 9.24
C ILE A 134 -22.89 -6.99 9.58
#